data_AF-A0A7C4GY94-F1
#
_entry.id   AF-A0A7C4GY94-F1
#
_cell.length_a   1.000
_cell.length_b   1.000
_cell.length_c   1.000
_cell.angle_alpha   90.00
_cell.angle_beta   90.00
_cell.angle_gamma   90.00
#
_symmetry.space_group_name_H-M   'P 1'
#
loop_
_entity.id
_entity.type
_entity.pdbx_description
1 polymer ?
#
loop_
_entity_poly.entity_id
_entity_poly.type
_entity_poly.pdbx_seq_one_letter_code
_entity_poly.pdbx_strand_id
1 'polypeptide(L)'
;MLVKPIFVEIELRVRIYPLALGKVVKYTLLDLEREVAGLLIGKYEKKQDVLEIWDAISGDQKSSSAFVLLDEEVMAATYEWLARERPGLYIVGWYHSHPGFDLFLSTIDIETQKRYQTLFPKAVAMVVDPLEYAKTRRLLDLKFRVYHIDKQGKVVPLRTTIGIHRRKVMESTIRGMETVDLYYIAPPLQQSYQQDQNEDREYRFTVISTFTETFKKLKKRLSP
;
A
#
# COMPACT_ATOMS: atom_id res chain seq x y z
N MET A 1 -49.63 -0.76 -5.02
CA MET A 1 -48.34 -0.10 -4.75
C MET A 1 -47.30 -1.18 -4.46
N LEU A 2 -46.39 -1.45 -5.40
CA LEU A 2 -45.26 -2.34 -5.17
C LEU A 2 -44.19 -1.57 -4.39
N VAL A 3 -43.95 -1.98 -3.15
CA VAL A 3 -42.82 -1.49 -2.36
C VAL A 3 -41.56 -2.03 -3.02
N LYS A 4 -40.80 -1.17 -3.71
CA LYS A 4 -39.48 -1.53 -4.23
C LYS A 4 -38.60 -1.91 -3.04
N PRO A 5 -37.92 -3.07 -3.05
CA PRO A 5 -36.95 -3.38 -2.03
C PRO A 5 -35.90 -2.27 -1.99
N ILE A 6 -35.68 -1.71 -0.80
CA ILE A 6 -34.55 -0.83 -0.53
C ILE A 6 -33.32 -1.73 -0.60
N PHE A 7 -32.72 -1.84 -1.78
CA PHE A 7 -31.36 -2.33 -1.89
C PHE A 7 -30.49 -1.30 -1.19
N VAL A 8 -30.15 -1.56 0.07
CA VAL A 8 -28.97 -0.94 0.66
C VAL A 8 -27.82 -1.50 -0.15
N GLU A 9 -27.33 -0.74 -1.13
CA GLU A 9 -26.05 -1.03 -1.77
C GLU A 9 -25.03 -1.12 -0.63
N ILE A 10 -24.59 -2.34 -0.33
CA ILE A 10 -23.56 -2.53 0.69
C ILE A 10 -22.29 -1.97 0.06
N GLU A 11 -21.91 -0.77 0.52
CA GLU A 11 -20.69 -0.11 0.09
C GLU A 11 -19.50 -0.87 0.67
N LEU A 12 -18.59 -1.32 -0.19
CA LEU A 12 -17.39 -2.06 0.20
C LEU A 12 -16.65 -1.31 1.32
N ARG A 13 -16.49 -1.94 2.48
CA ARG A 13 -15.77 -1.34 3.61
C ARG A 13 -14.34 -1.85 3.66
N VAL A 14 -13.44 -1.02 4.16
CA VAL A 14 -12.02 -1.37 4.29
C VAL A 14 -11.61 -1.38 5.75
N ARG A 15 -10.88 -2.42 6.16
CA ARG A 15 -10.27 -2.53 7.49
C ARG A 15 -8.76 -2.63 7.35
N ILE A 16 -8.03 -1.62 7.81
CA ILE A 16 -6.57 -1.55 7.70
C ILE A 16 -5.96 -1.97 9.04
N TYR A 17 -5.13 -3.01 9.02
CA TYR A 17 -4.41 -3.45 10.20
C TYR A 17 -3.15 -2.58 10.41
N PRO A 18 -2.74 -2.35 11.68
CA PRO A 18 -1.59 -1.53 12.03
C PRO A 18 -0.29 -1.90 11.33
N LEU A 19 -0.05 -3.19 11.09
CA LEU A 19 1.15 -3.65 10.40
C LEU A 19 1.21 -3.08 8.97
N ALA A 20 0.13 -3.25 8.21
CA ALA A 20 0.02 -2.68 6.86
C ALA A 20 0.21 -1.16 6.88
N LEU A 21 -0.53 -0.46 7.75
CA LEU A 21 -0.44 1.00 7.83
C LEU A 21 0.97 1.46 8.19
N GLY A 22 1.61 0.80 9.16
CA GLY A 22 2.97 1.11 9.58
C GLY A 22 4.01 0.88 8.48
N LYS A 23 3.88 -0.21 7.69
CA LYS A 23 4.75 -0.46 6.54
C LYS A 23 4.57 0.58 5.43
N VAL A 24 3.32 0.91 5.10
CA VAL A 24 2.99 1.96 4.13
C VAL A 24 3.61 3.29 4.56
N VAL A 25 3.34 3.74 5.79
CA VAL A 25 3.89 5.00 6.34
C VAL A 25 5.41 4.98 6.35
N LYS A 26 6.02 3.87 6.75
CA LYS A 26 7.48 3.75 6.79
C LYS A 26 8.09 3.91 5.41
N TYR A 27 7.50 3.30 4.39
CA TYR A 27 8.00 3.37 3.02
C TYR A 27 7.78 4.76 2.41
N THR A 28 6.62 5.37 2.62
CA THR A 28 6.34 6.74 2.11
C THR A 28 7.19 7.83 2.77
N LEU A 29 7.77 7.55 3.94
CA LEU A 29 8.73 8.47 4.58
C LEU A 29 10.15 8.39 4.01
N LEU A 30 10.45 7.42 3.14
CA LEU A 30 11.78 7.28 2.55
C LEU A 30 12.05 8.33 1.46
N ASP A 31 11.00 8.78 0.76
CA ASP A 31 11.09 9.83 -0.25
C ASP A 31 9.88 10.77 -0.11
N LEU A 32 10.16 12.03 0.23
CA LEU A 32 9.14 13.09 0.37
C LEU A 32 9.13 14.05 -0.83
N GLU A 33 9.97 13.79 -1.84
CA GLU A 33 10.06 14.60 -3.07
C GLU A 33 9.43 13.87 -4.27
N ARG A 34 9.46 12.53 -4.26
CA ARG A 34 8.88 11.68 -5.30
C ARG A 34 7.77 10.81 -4.75
N GLU A 35 6.89 10.39 -5.65
CA GLU A 35 5.89 9.39 -5.31
C GLU A 35 6.53 8.01 -5.15
N VAL A 36 6.05 7.25 -4.17
CA VAL A 36 6.40 5.85 -3.97
C VAL A 36 5.16 4.99 -3.92
N ALA A 37 5.26 3.72 -4.33
CA ALA A 37 4.14 2.80 -4.40
C ALA A 37 4.48 1.40 -3.88
N GLY A 38 3.43 0.64 -3.59
CA GLY A 38 3.55 -0.77 -3.25
C GLY A 38 2.20 -1.49 -3.25
N LEU A 39 2.24 -2.77 -2.93
CA LEU A 39 1.08 -3.65 -2.91
C LEU A 39 0.48 -3.74 -1.51
N LEU A 40 -0.84 -3.84 -1.47
CA LEU A 40 -1.62 -4.11 -0.26
C LEU A 40 -2.00 -5.58 -0.23
N ILE A 41 -1.79 -6.22 0.91
CA ILE A 41 -1.97 -7.65 1.12
C ILE A 41 -3.06 -7.89 2.15
N GLY A 42 -3.95 -8.83 1.89
CA GLY A 42 -4.99 -9.15 2.84
C GLY A 42 -6.00 -10.14 2.32
N LYS A 43 -7.26 -9.97 2.75
CA LYS A 43 -8.36 -10.87 2.38
C LYS A 43 -9.71 -10.16 2.47
N TYR A 44 -10.71 -10.73 1.80
CA TYR A 44 -12.08 -10.23 1.82
C TYR A 44 -12.95 -11.13 2.69
N GLU A 45 -13.58 -10.53 3.70
CA GLU A 45 -14.55 -11.18 4.56
C GLU A 45 -15.95 -11.01 3.97
N LYS A 46 -16.42 -12.06 3.28
CA LYS A 46 -17.72 -12.08 2.59
C LYS A 46 -18.90 -11.81 3.52
N LYS A 47 -18.87 -12.31 4.76
CA LYS A 47 -20.02 -12.19 5.68
C LYS A 47 -20.25 -10.75 6.15
N GLN A 48 -19.18 -9.97 6.24
CA GLN A 48 -19.23 -8.58 6.70
C GLN A 48 -19.12 -7.58 5.54
N ASP A 49 -18.87 -8.04 4.33
CA ASP A 49 -18.51 -7.21 3.18
C ASP A 49 -17.37 -6.22 3.51
N VAL A 50 -16.27 -6.77 4.04
CA VAL A 50 -15.09 -6.00 4.45
C VAL A 50 -13.87 -6.53 3.72
N LEU A 51 -13.18 -5.64 3.01
CA LEU A 51 -11.82 -5.88 2.55
C LEU A 51 -10.83 -5.57 3.67
N GLU A 52 -10.16 -6.59 4.17
CA GLU A 52 -9.14 -6.44 5.19
C GLU A 52 -7.76 -6.30 4.55
N ILE A 53 -7.01 -5.28 4.94
CA ILE A 53 -5.62 -5.04 4.55
C ILE A 53 -4.76 -5.38 5.76
N TRP A 54 -4.07 -6.51 5.69
CA TRP A 54 -3.29 -7.10 6.77
C TRP A 54 -1.82 -6.70 6.72
N ASP A 55 -1.27 -6.61 5.52
CA ASP A 55 0.13 -6.31 5.29
C ASP A 55 0.34 -5.42 4.05
N ALA A 56 1.56 -4.91 3.87
CA ALA A 56 1.97 -4.17 2.69
C ALA A 56 3.37 -4.58 2.24
N ILE A 57 3.61 -4.56 0.93
CA ILE A 57 4.89 -4.92 0.30
C ILE A 57 5.30 -3.80 -0.65
N SER A 58 6.56 -3.40 -0.59
CA SER A 58 7.16 -2.44 -1.51
C SER A 58 8.12 -3.16 -2.45
N GLY A 59 8.41 -2.55 -3.59
CA GLY A 59 9.40 -3.09 -4.51
C GLY A 59 9.82 -2.07 -5.54
N ASP A 60 10.56 -2.53 -6.54
CA ASP A 60 11.03 -1.71 -7.65
C ASP A 60 9.88 -1.00 -8.37
N GLN A 61 10.15 0.24 -8.74
CA GLN A 61 9.17 1.16 -9.28
C GLN A 61 9.85 2.21 -10.15
N LYS A 62 9.12 2.70 -11.15
CA LYS A 62 9.46 3.90 -11.90
C LYS A 62 8.67 5.06 -11.30
N SER A 63 9.34 6.07 -10.77
CA SER A 63 8.68 7.21 -10.15
C SER A 63 9.25 8.57 -10.53
N SER A 64 8.40 9.58 -10.41
CA SER A 64 8.71 11.00 -10.47
C SER A 64 7.99 11.73 -9.33
N SER A 65 7.97 13.07 -9.37
CA SER A 65 7.20 13.89 -8.42
C SER A 65 5.68 13.89 -8.69
N ALA A 66 5.21 13.29 -9.79
CA ALA A 66 3.81 13.39 -10.22
C ALA A 66 3.21 12.07 -10.73
N PHE A 67 3.99 10.98 -10.70
CA PHE A 67 3.48 9.64 -10.97
C PHE A 67 4.42 8.57 -10.40
N VAL A 68 3.85 7.40 -10.16
CA VAL A 68 4.59 6.17 -9.84
C VAL A 68 3.95 4.96 -10.50
N LEU A 69 4.78 4.04 -10.98
CA LEU A 69 4.37 2.75 -11.52
C LEU A 69 5.26 1.65 -10.92
N LEU A 70 4.63 0.71 -10.23
CA LEU A 70 5.30 -0.46 -9.67
C LEU A 70 5.68 -1.44 -10.79
N ASP A 71 6.85 -2.07 -10.69
CA ASP A 71 7.28 -3.07 -11.67
C ASP A 71 6.37 -4.32 -11.64
N GLU A 72 6.08 -4.89 -12.81
CA GLU A 72 5.23 -6.08 -12.94
C GLU A 72 5.88 -7.29 -12.25
N GLU A 73 7.22 -7.35 -12.22
CA GLU A 73 7.95 -8.42 -11.53
C GLU A 73 7.71 -8.41 -10.02
N VAL A 74 7.46 -7.24 -9.42
CA VAL A 74 7.10 -7.13 -7.99
C VAL A 74 5.76 -7.80 -7.72
N MET A 75 4.81 -7.69 -8.63
CA MET A 75 3.50 -8.35 -8.52
C MET A 75 3.63 -9.87 -8.60
N ALA A 76 4.40 -10.36 -9.59
CA ALA A 76 4.66 -11.80 -9.75
C ALA A 76 5.36 -12.39 -8.52
N ALA A 77 6.44 -11.74 -8.07
CA ALA A 77 7.18 -12.12 -6.87
C ALA A 77 6.30 -12.16 -5.62
N THR A 78 5.44 -11.15 -5.46
CA THR A 78 4.50 -11.08 -4.34
C THR A 78 3.50 -12.23 -4.39
N TYR A 79 2.98 -12.56 -5.57
CA TYR A 79 2.05 -13.67 -5.74
C TYR A 79 2.71 -15.01 -5.34
N GLU A 80 3.92 -15.28 -5.81
CA GLU A 80 4.67 -16.50 -5.47
C GLU A 80 4.97 -16.59 -3.96
N TRP A 81 5.42 -15.48 -3.36
CA TRP A 81 5.67 -15.39 -1.93
C TRP A 81 4.40 -15.64 -1.10
N LEU A 82 3.26 -15.07 -1.50
CA LEU A 82 1.98 -15.26 -0.80
C LEU A 82 1.54 -16.73 -0.83
N ALA A 83 1.67 -17.37 -1.98
CA ALA A 83 1.30 -18.78 -2.16
C ALA A 83 2.10 -19.70 -1.22
N ARG A 84 3.38 -19.38 -0.99
CA ARG A 84 4.28 -20.16 -0.14
C ARG A 84 4.17 -19.82 1.36
N GLU A 85 4.20 -18.54 1.70
CA GLU A 85 4.43 -18.08 3.09
C GLU A 85 3.16 -17.60 3.81
N ARG A 86 2.11 -17.27 3.07
CA ARG A 86 0.89 -16.63 3.59
C ARG A 86 -0.38 -17.20 2.93
N PRO A 87 -0.59 -18.52 2.98
CA PRO A 87 -1.76 -19.14 2.35
C PRO A 87 -3.06 -18.52 2.85
N GLY A 88 -3.94 -18.15 1.92
CA GLY A 88 -5.21 -17.50 2.19
C GLY A 88 -5.17 -15.96 2.20
N LEU A 89 -3.99 -15.35 2.08
CA LEU A 89 -3.85 -13.92 1.77
C LEU A 89 -3.58 -13.71 0.28
N TYR A 90 -3.98 -12.56 -0.24
CA TYR A 90 -3.79 -12.18 -1.63
C TYR A 90 -3.60 -10.67 -1.77
N ILE A 91 -3.22 -10.24 -2.98
CA ILE A 91 -3.11 -8.82 -3.34
C ILE A 91 -4.53 -8.23 -3.35
N VAL A 92 -4.79 -7.30 -2.42
CA VAL A 92 -6.10 -6.63 -2.25
C VAL A 92 -6.10 -5.21 -2.80
N GLY A 93 -5.01 -4.77 -3.43
CA GLY A 93 -4.88 -3.44 -3.98
C GLY A 93 -3.45 -2.96 -3.94
N TRP A 94 -3.30 -1.64 -4.00
CA TRP A 94 -2.02 -0.96 -4.01
C TRP A 94 -2.12 0.35 -3.24
N TYR A 95 -0.96 0.89 -2.87
CA TYR A 95 -0.86 2.21 -2.28
C TYR A 95 0.15 3.05 -3.05
N HIS A 96 0.01 4.38 -2.97
CA HIS A 96 1.03 5.32 -3.37
C HIS A 96 1.01 6.59 -2.50
N SER A 97 2.11 7.34 -2.53
CA SER A 97 2.22 8.61 -1.82
C SER A 97 1.95 9.81 -2.70
N HIS A 98 1.32 10.84 -2.14
CA HIS A 98 1.19 12.18 -2.69
C HIS A 98 1.83 13.19 -1.72
N PRO A 99 3.18 13.38 -1.72
CA PRO A 99 3.84 14.24 -0.75
C PRO A 99 3.43 15.71 -0.92
N GLY A 100 2.68 16.25 0.05
CA GLY A 100 2.25 17.66 0.02
C GLY A 100 1.10 17.97 -0.95
N PHE A 101 0.42 16.96 -1.50
CA PHE A 101 -0.77 17.13 -2.34
C PHE A 101 -2.03 16.59 -1.65
N ASP A 102 -3.18 16.95 -2.20
CA ASP A 102 -4.45 16.37 -1.77
C ASP A 102 -4.52 14.87 -2.07
N LEU A 103 -5.36 14.18 -1.29
CA LEU A 103 -5.59 12.76 -1.43
C LEU A 103 -6.64 12.54 -2.53
N PHE A 104 -6.24 12.43 -3.79
CA PHE A 104 -7.11 12.13 -4.94
C PHE A 104 -6.43 11.10 -5.86
N LEU A 105 -7.15 10.61 -6.88
CA LEU A 105 -6.55 9.79 -7.94
C LEU A 105 -6.39 10.64 -9.20
N SER A 106 -5.17 10.77 -9.70
CA SER A 106 -4.88 11.36 -11.01
C SER A 106 -5.40 10.47 -12.15
N THR A 107 -5.33 10.95 -13.39
CA THR A 107 -5.67 10.13 -14.56
C THR A 107 -4.83 8.85 -14.64
N ILE A 108 -3.53 8.94 -14.32
CA ILE A 108 -2.61 7.79 -14.32
C ILE A 108 -2.98 6.81 -13.21
N ASP A 109 -3.37 7.31 -12.03
CA ASP A 109 -3.78 6.46 -10.91
C ASP A 109 -5.11 5.76 -11.21
N ILE A 110 -6.03 6.44 -11.89
CA ILE A 110 -7.30 5.85 -12.34
C ILE A 110 -7.06 4.72 -13.32
N GLU A 111 -6.16 4.90 -14.30
CA GLU A 111 -5.79 3.85 -15.25
C GLU A 111 -5.12 2.67 -14.56
N THR A 112 -4.19 2.94 -13.64
CA THR A 112 -3.52 1.92 -12.83
C THR A 112 -4.54 1.15 -11.98
N GLN A 113 -5.44 1.84 -11.29
CA GLN A 113 -6.49 1.25 -10.48
C GLN A 113 -7.45 0.39 -11.31
N LYS A 114 -7.79 0.80 -12.54
CA LYS A 114 -8.58 -0.03 -13.46
C LYS A 114 -7.87 -1.34 -13.79
N ARG A 115 -6.56 -1.32 -14.07
CA ARG A 115 -5.76 -2.53 -14.32
C ARG A 115 -5.77 -3.47 -13.11
N TYR A 116 -5.56 -2.93 -11.90
CA TYR A 116 -5.67 -3.72 -10.67
C TYR A 116 -7.06 -4.32 -10.48
N GLN A 117 -8.13 -3.57 -10.79
CA GLN A 117 -9.50 -4.07 -10.67
C GLN A 117 -9.89 -5.11 -11.73
N THR A 118 -9.22 -5.10 -12.89
CA THR A 118 -9.36 -6.19 -13.87
C THR A 118 -8.82 -7.50 -13.32
N LEU A 119 -7.69 -7.48 -12.62
CA LEU A 119 -7.08 -8.67 -12.02
C LEU A 119 -7.77 -9.07 -10.70
N PHE A 120 -8.12 -8.08 -9.88
CA PHE A 120 -8.69 -8.25 -8.56
C PHE A 120 -9.93 -7.34 -8.43
N PRO A 121 -11.16 -7.84 -8.65
CA PRO A 121 -12.36 -7.00 -8.73
C PRO A 121 -12.66 -6.10 -7.51
N LYS A 122 -12.08 -6.43 -6.35
CA LYS A 122 -12.20 -5.67 -5.10
C LYS A 122 -10.93 -4.89 -4.74
N ALA A 123 -9.96 -4.79 -5.65
CA ALA A 123 -8.74 -4.05 -5.42
C ALA A 123 -9.04 -2.59 -5.07
N VAL A 124 -8.28 -2.05 -4.12
CA VAL A 124 -8.39 -0.64 -3.71
C VAL A 124 -7.09 0.12 -3.95
N ALA A 125 -7.20 1.44 -4.13
CA ALA A 125 -6.06 2.35 -4.17
C ALA A 125 -5.99 3.15 -2.87
N MET A 126 -4.90 3.04 -2.12
CA MET A 126 -4.64 3.87 -0.94
C MET A 126 -3.69 5.02 -1.31
N VAL A 127 -4.14 6.26 -1.13
CA VAL A 127 -3.32 7.47 -1.31
C VAL A 127 -2.88 7.96 0.07
N VAL A 128 -1.61 8.25 0.25
CA VAL A 128 -1.03 8.71 1.53
C VAL A 128 -0.26 10.00 1.34
N ASP A 129 -0.52 11.00 2.18
CA ASP A 129 0.34 12.18 2.32
C ASP A 129 1.14 12.06 3.63
N PRO A 130 2.44 11.72 3.56
CA PRO A 130 3.28 11.55 4.74
C PRO A 130 3.82 12.86 5.32
N LEU A 131 3.64 14.00 4.64
CA LEU A 131 4.44 15.20 4.90
C LEU A 131 4.23 15.79 6.30
N GLU A 132 2.98 15.92 6.74
CA GLU A 132 2.69 16.49 8.05
C GLU A 132 3.09 15.52 9.18
N TYR A 133 2.83 14.23 9.02
CA TYR A 133 3.30 13.20 9.94
C TYR A 133 4.84 13.19 10.06
N ALA A 134 5.56 13.40 8.96
CA ALA A 134 7.02 13.44 8.95
C ALA A 134 7.57 14.54 9.86
N LYS A 135 6.87 15.68 9.95
CA LYS A 135 7.20 16.83 10.80
C LYS A 135 6.80 16.60 12.26
N THR A 136 5.57 16.15 12.52
CA THR A 136 4.99 16.16 13.86
C THR A 136 5.14 14.85 14.62
N ARG A 137 5.28 13.73 13.90
CA ARG A 137 5.26 12.36 14.44
C ARG A 137 3.98 11.99 15.20
N ARG A 138 2.90 12.77 15.03
CA ARG A 138 1.59 12.46 15.63
C ARG A 138 0.74 11.73 14.61
N LEU A 139 0.26 10.54 14.96
CA LEU A 139 -0.59 9.74 14.07
C LEU A 139 -1.85 10.48 13.58
N LEU A 140 -2.36 11.43 14.35
CA LEU A 140 -3.52 12.24 13.95
C LEU A 140 -3.24 13.13 12.74
N ASP A 141 -1.97 13.42 12.46
CA ASP A 141 -1.55 14.24 11.33
C ASP A 141 -1.24 13.41 10.08
N LEU A 142 -1.29 12.08 10.19
CA LEU A 142 -1.17 11.20 9.03
C LEU A 142 -2.45 11.25 8.19
N LYS A 143 -2.31 11.67 6.93
CA LYS A 143 -3.41 11.76 5.99
C LYS A 143 -3.35 10.58 5.01
N PHE A 144 -4.47 9.86 4.89
CA PHE A 144 -4.63 8.87 3.84
C PHE A 144 -6.11 8.71 3.45
N ARG A 145 -6.36 8.26 2.22
CA ARG A 145 -7.71 7.87 1.76
C ARG A 145 -7.63 6.62 0.91
N VAL A 146 -8.67 5.80 0.97
CA VAL A 146 -8.78 4.58 0.17
C VAL A 146 -9.92 4.75 -0.84
N TYR A 147 -9.66 4.34 -2.07
CA TYR A 147 -10.53 4.50 -3.21
C TYR A 147 -10.83 3.17 -3.90
N HIS A 148 -11.99 3.11 -4.54
CA HIS A 148 -12.38 2.08 -5.48
C HIS A 148 -13.01 2.75 -6.70
N ILE A 149 -13.01 2.07 -7.85
CA ILE A 149 -13.72 2.53 -9.05
C ILE A 149 -14.96 1.66 -9.20
N ASP A 150 -16.13 2.28 -9.09
CA ASP A 150 -17.40 1.57 -9.20
C ASP A 150 -17.66 1.06 -10.63
N LYS A 151 -18.77 0.34 -10.82
CA LYS A 151 -19.13 -0.25 -12.11
C LYS A 151 -19.43 0.80 -13.19
N GLN A 152 -19.71 2.03 -12.79
CA GLN A 152 -19.96 3.18 -13.65
C GLN A 152 -18.66 3.92 -14.00
N GLY A 153 -17.52 3.46 -13.47
CA GLY A 153 -16.22 4.07 -13.71
C GLY A 153 -15.92 5.28 -12.82
N LYS A 154 -16.75 5.53 -11.80
CA LYS A 154 -16.57 6.66 -10.87
C LYS A 154 -15.63 6.26 -9.74
N VAL A 155 -14.71 7.16 -9.40
CA VAL A 155 -13.86 7.04 -8.23
C VAL A 155 -14.69 7.30 -6.96
N VAL A 156 -14.77 6.31 -6.10
CA VAL A 156 -15.53 6.35 -4.84
C VAL A 156 -14.58 6.19 -3.64
N PRO A 157 -14.59 7.14 -2.69
CA PRO A 157 -13.85 6.99 -1.44
C PRO A 157 -14.54 5.96 -0.54
N LEU A 158 -13.78 4.98 -0.04
CA LEU A 158 -14.32 3.93 0.80
C LEU A 158 -14.25 4.28 2.28
N ARG A 159 -15.25 3.83 3.04
CA ARG A 159 -15.22 3.90 4.50
C ARG A 159 -14.10 3.00 5.05
N THR A 160 -13.10 3.61 5.67
CA THR A 160 -11.97 2.92 6.28
C THR A 160 -12.13 2.81 7.79
N THR A 161 -11.69 1.68 8.35
CA THR A 161 -11.55 1.46 9.78
C THR A 161 -10.16 0.92 10.06
N ILE A 162 -9.68 1.15 11.27
CA ILE A 162 -8.44 0.54 11.75
C ILE A 162 -8.79 -0.74 12.49
N GLY A 163 -8.10 -1.85 12.19
CA GLY A 163 -8.32 -3.19 12.78
C GLY A 163 -8.00 -3.32 14.28
N ILE A 164 -7.85 -2.20 14.99
CA ILE A 164 -7.59 -2.12 16.42
C ILE A 164 -8.58 -1.17 17.07
N HIS A 165 -9.25 -1.65 18.13
CA HIS A 165 -10.19 -0.86 18.93
C HIS A 165 -9.50 0.07 19.95
N ARG A 166 -8.18 -0.02 20.14
CA ARG A 166 -7.40 0.74 21.14
C ARG A 166 -6.30 1.59 20.51
N ARG A 167 -6.50 2.91 20.49
CA ARG A 167 -5.56 3.90 19.92
C ARG A 167 -4.11 3.72 20.37
N LYS A 168 -3.86 3.49 21.68
CA LYS A 168 -2.50 3.30 22.23
C LYS A 168 -1.74 2.11 21.61
N VAL A 169 -2.46 1.05 21.24
CA VAL A 169 -1.84 -0.13 20.61
C VAL A 169 -1.40 0.22 19.19
N MET A 170 -2.22 0.97 18.44
CA MET A 170 -1.84 1.48 17.12
C MET A 170 -0.62 2.40 17.18
N GLU A 171 -0.61 3.37 18.11
CA GLU A 171 0.54 4.27 18.34
C GLU A 171 1.81 3.48 18.64
N SER A 172 1.70 2.44 19.48
CA SER A 172 2.82 1.57 19.82
C SER A 172 3.28 0.72 18.63
N THR A 173 2.36 0.19 17.82
CA THR A 173 2.72 -0.59 16.62
C THR A 173 3.42 0.28 15.60
N ILE A 174 2.92 1.49 15.29
CA ILE A 174 3.56 2.36 14.30
C ILE A 174 4.94 2.80 14.78
N ARG A 175 5.08 3.14 16.08
CA ARG A 175 6.39 3.45 16.65
C ARG A 175 7.35 2.25 16.63
N GLY A 176 6.85 1.05 16.92
CA GLY A 176 7.63 -0.19 16.80
C GLY A 176 8.03 -0.49 15.35
N MET A 177 7.19 -0.16 14.37
CA MET A 177 7.53 -0.34 12.95
C MET A 177 8.73 0.50 12.52
N GLU A 178 9.02 1.62 13.19
CA GLU A 178 10.24 2.40 12.93
C GLU A 178 11.51 1.55 13.09
N THR A 179 11.50 0.57 14.01
CA THR A 179 12.64 -0.31 14.29
C THR A 179 12.67 -1.59 13.47
N VAL A 180 11.65 -1.86 12.65
CA VAL A 180 11.52 -3.11 11.88
C VAL A 180 11.91 -2.89 10.42
N ASP A 181 12.79 -3.71 9.88
CA ASP A 181 13.17 -3.62 8.47
C ASP A 181 11.99 -3.90 7.52
N LEU A 182 11.92 -3.12 6.44
CA LEU A 182 10.91 -3.35 5.40
C LEU A 182 11.40 -4.42 4.43
N TYR A 183 10.49 -5.34 4.11
CA TYR A 183 10.65 -6.25 2.99
C TYR A 183 10.48 -5.46 1.69
N TYR A 184 11.54 -5.40 0.90
CA TYR A 184 11.57 -4.78 -0.41
C TYR A 184 11.86 -5.83 -1.48
N ILE A 185 11.01 -5.92 -2.49
CA ILE A 185 11.19 -6.84 -3.62
C ILE A 185 11.91 -6.10 -4.75
N ALA A 186 13.15 -6.52 -5.01
CA ALA A 186 13.87 -6.15 -6.22
C ALA A 186 13.71 -7.26 -7.28
N PRO A 187 13.63 -6.90 -8.58
CA PRO A 187 13.67 -7.85 -9.67
C PRO A 187 14.99 -8.64 -9.64
N PRO A 188 15.01 -9.89 -10.14
CA PRO A 188 16.25 -10.64 -10.24
C PRO A 188 17.27 -9.85 -11.05
N LEU A 189 18.53 -9.77 -10.57
CA LEU A 189 19.62 -9.28 -11.41
C LEU A 189 19.64 -10.15 -12.67
N GLN A 190 19.62 -9.54 -13.87
CA GLN A 190 19.82 -10.25 -15.13
C GLN A 190 21.20 -10.92 -15.11
N GLN A 191 21.29 -12.12 -14.54
CA GLN A 191 22.37 -13.03 -14.87
C GLN A 191 22.09 -13.49 -16.30
N SER A 192 23.07 -13.26 -17.17
CA SER A 192 23.08 -13.65 -18.58
C SER A 192 22.36 -14.97 -18.77
N TYR A 193 21.38 -15.00 -19.69
CA TYR A 193 20.69 -16.20 -20.16
C TYR A 193 21.70 -17.32 -20.47
N GLN A 194 21.98 -18.16 -19.48
CA GLN A 194 22.56 -19.48 -19.66
C GLN A 194 21.65 -20.46 -18.94
N GLN A 195 21.33 -21.50 -19.70
CA GLN A 195 20.34 -22.52 -19.40
C GLN A 195 20.67 -23.22 -18.09
N ASP A 196 19.75 -23.17 -17.13
CA ASP A 196 19.37 -24.39 -16.43
C ASP A 196 17.89 -24.36 -16.00
N GLN A 197 17.23 -25.48 -16.24
CA GLN A 197 15.83 -25.72 -15.89
C GLN A 197 15.77 -26.18 -14.43
N ASN A 198 14.86 -25.59 -13.65
CA ASN A 198 14.59 -25.87 -12.22
C ASN A 198 15.55 -25.24 -11.19
N GLU A 199 15.72 -23.92 -11.21
CA GLU A 199 16.13 -23.20 -10.00
C GLU A 199 14.96 -22.37 -9.49
N ASP A 200 14.60 -22.61 -8.23
CA ASP A 200 13.69 -21.76 -7.45
C ASP A 200 14.08 -20.29 -7.67
N ARG A 201 13.19 -19.49 -8.28
CA ARG A 201 13.43 -18.05 -8.41
C ARG A 201 13.43 -17.45 -7.02
N GLU A 202 14.61 -17.37 -6.41
CA GLU A 202 14.78 -16.79 -5.09
C GLU A 202 14.69 -15.27 -5.21
N TYR A 203 13.47 -14.73 -5.07
CA TYR A 203 13.25 -13.30 -4.97
C TYR A 203 14.02 -12.74 -3.78
N ARG A 204 14.99 -11.86 -4.04
CA ARG A 204 15.81 -11.27 -2.99
C ARG A 204 15.01 -10.19 -2.28
N PHE A 205 14.54 -10.52 -1.09
CA PHE A 205 14.04 -9.52 -0.15
C PHE A 205 15.23 -8.70 0.36
N THR A 206 15.33 -7.46 -0.09
CA THR A 206 16.33 -6.54 0.45
C THR A 206 15.75 -5.86 1.68
N VAL A 207 16.52 -5.91 2.78
CA VAL A 207 16.24 -5.14 3.99
C VAL A 207 16.62 -3.68 3.73
N ILE A 208 15.63 -2.79 3.69
CA ILE A 208 15.89 -1.35 3.66
C ILE A 208 16.20 -0.88 5.09
N SER A 209 17.48 -0.94 5.48
CA SER A 209 17.97 -0.40 6.74
C SER A 209 18.31 1.09 6.58
N THR A 210 17.33 1.98 6.54
CA THR A 210 17.61 3.42 6.38
C THR A 210 16.72 4.28 7.26
N PHE A 211 16.94 4.16 8.58
CA PHE A 211 16.34 5.10 9.54
C PHE A 211 17.29 6.21 9.98
N THR A 212 18.62 6.02 9.96
CA THR A 212 19.56 7.00 10.52
C THR A 212 19.97 8.10 9.54
N GLU A 213 20.17 7.82 8.24
CA GLU A 213 20.64 8.84 7.29
C GLU A 213 19.52 9.69 6.69
N THR A 214 18.39 9.09 6.32
CA THR A 214 17.23 9.79 5.75
C THR A 214 16.68 10.82 6.74
N PHE A 215 16.61 10.49 8.03
CA PHE A 215 16.19 11.40 9.08
C PHE A 215 17.18 12.53 9.38
N LYS A 216 18.50 12.26 9.32
CA LYS A 216 19.50 13.34 9.45
C LYS A 216 19.32 14.37 8.34
N LYS A 217 19.06 13.93 7.11
CA LYS A 217 18.72 14.83 5.98
C LYS A 217 17.37 15.52 6.18
N LEU A 218 16.35 14.82 6.66
CA LEU A 218 15.00 15.36 6.87
C LEU A 218 14.97 16.44 7.96
N LYS A 219 15.61 16.18 9.11
CA LYS A 219 15.72 17.12 10.22
C LYS A 219 16.50 18.37 9.83
N LYS A 220 17.52 18.24 8.97
CA LYS A 220 18.30 19.37 8.45
C LYS A 220 17.54 20.23 7.43
N ARG A 221 16.54 19.67 6.73
CA ARG A 221 15.70 20.37 5.74
C ARG A 221 14.41 20.96 6.31
N LEU A 222 13.89 20.40 7.40
CA LEU A 222 12.67 20.85 8.08
C LEU A 222 12.95 21.77 9.29
N SER A 223 14.23 22.06 9.58
CA SER A 223 14.60 23.10 10.53
C SER A 223 14.49 24.47 9.83
N PRO A 224 13.88 25.49 10.47
CA PRO A 224 13.75 26.84 9.89
C PRO A 224 15.10 27.51 9.65
#